data_AF-A0A378KWD8-F1
#
_entry.id   AF-A0A378KWD8-F1
#
_cell.length_a   1.000
_cell.length_b   1.000
_cell.length_c   1.000
_cell.angle_alpha   90.00
_cell.angle_beta   90.00
_cell.angle_gamma   90.00
#
_symmetry.space_group_name_H-M   'P 1'
#
loop_
_entity.id
_entity.type
_entity.pdbx_description
1 polymer ?
#
loop_
_entity_poly.entity_id
_entity_poly.type
_entity_poly.pdbx_seq_one_letter_code
_entity_poly.pdbx_strand_id
1 'polypeptide(L)'
;MNGFLFSHVLTKQEVDDKISRAINLLKNIPSKEKVLFLSELKSRLSDFETELLSEQFTIYEKEHVLIQYNRFAKTLLHCLKSPENTSASIIYYHRFKYYPVGIEDTMKPNPLLQNSAITTMGIGVALLAATIPAFIFNPAIGAIFLSMAITLLFPSCFYLMTPESPDTTRKKAEEKTIFQMAARLMKPDLIFNDVYDIPESSSPIYAT
;
A
#
# COMPACT_ATOMS: atom_id res chain seq x y z
N MET A 1 -31.09 8.53 -25.78
CA MET A 1 -29.89 9.06 -25.08
C MET A 1 -29.07 7.87 -24.62
N ASN A 2 -28.12 7.40 -25.45
CA ASN A 2 -27.21 6.31 -25.12
C ASN A 2 -25.87 6.93 -24.77
N GLY A 3 -25.41 6.80 -23.52
CA GLY A 3 -24.16 7.42 -23.14
C GLY A 3 -23.79 7.21 -21.69
N PHE A 4 -23.67 5.96 -21.25
CA PHE A 4 -22.84 5.50 -20.13
C PHE A 4 -22.71 3.97 -20.29
N LEU A 5 -21.65 3.37 -19.74
CA LEU A 5 -21.47 1.92 -19.50
C LEU A 5 -20.55 1.10 -20.44
N PHE A 6 -19.42 1.65 -20.88
CA PHE A 6 -18.24 0.79 -21.15
C PHE A 6 -17.00 1.43 -20.53
N SER A 7 -16.89 1.38 -19.20
CA SER A 7 -15.58 1.51 -18.57
C SER A 7 -14.75 0.30 -19.02
N HIS A 8 -13.63 0.56 -19.69
CA HIS A 8 -12.71 -0.48 -20.11
C HIS A 8 -12.31 -1.34 -18.89
N VAL A 9 -12.85 -2.55 -18.79
CA VAL A 9 -12.49 -3.49 -17.71
C VAL A 9 -11.06 -3.91 -17.95
N LEU A 10 -10.18 -3.58 -17.02
CA LEU A 10 -8.79 -4.00 -17.07
C LEU A 10 -8.71 -5.51 -16.92
N THR A 11 -8.05 -6.19 -17.86
CA THR A 11 -7.88 -7.65 -17.82
C THR A 11 -6.43 -8.05 -17.50
N LYS A 12 -6.22 -9.22 -16.90
CA LYS A 12 -4.87 -9.77 -16.66
C LYS A 12 -4.07 -9.85 -17.97
N GLN A 13 -4.71 -10.31 -19.04
CA GLN A 13 -4.08 -10.46 -20.35
C GLN A 13 -3.50 -9.14 -20.86
N GLU A 14 -4.20 -8.02 -20.71
CA GLU A 14 -3.67 -6.72 -21.12
C GLU A 14 -2.47 -6.25 -20.30
N VAL A 15 -2.37 -6.68 -19.04
CA VAL A 15 -1.22 -6.39 -18.19
C VAL A 15 -0.04 -7.27 -18.60
N ASP A 16 -0.28 -8.56 -18.82
CA ASP A 16 0.72 -9.52 -19.29
C ASP A 16 1.27 -9.13 -20.68
N ASP A 17 0.44 -8.55 -21.55
CA ASP A 17 0.88 -7.98 -22.83
C ASP A 17 1.86 -6.80 -22.64
N LYS A 18 1.67 -5.96 -21.62
CA LYS A 18 2.58 -4.85 -21.31
C LYS A 18 3.91 -5.37 -20.78
N ILE A 19 3.88 -6.39 -19.93
CA ILE A 19 5.08 -7.07 -19.44
C ILE A 19 5.83 -7.73 -20.61
N SER A 20 5.12 -8.42 -21.49
CA SER A 20 5.70 -9.04 -22.68
C SER A 20 6.35 -8.00 -23.60
N ARG A 21 5.71 -6.84 -23.80
CA ARG A 21 6.31 -5.70 -24.52
C ARG A 21 7.56 -5.17 -23.83
N ALA A 22 7.55 -5.04 -22.51
CA ALA A 22 8.72 -4.61 -21.73
C ALA A 22 9.89 -5.60 -21.89
N ILE A 23 9.65 -6.90 -21.73
CA ILE A 23 10.67 -7.95 -21.92
C ILE A 23 11.18 -7.96 -23.36
N ASN A 24 10.31 -7.74 -24.34
CA ASN A 24 10.71 -7.68 -25.76
C ASN A 24 11.70 -6.54 -26.06
N LEU A 25 11.60 -5.39 -25.37
CA LEU A 25 12.57 -4.29 -25.52
C LEU A 25 13.98 -4.70 -25.12
N LEU A 26 14.11 -5.68 -24.22
CA LEU A 26 15.38 -6.16 -23.70
C LEU A 26 16.01 -7.27 -24.55
N LYS A 27 15.34 -7.79 -25.59
CA LYS A 27 15.78 -8.98 -26.35
C LYS A 27 17.22 -8.88 -26.85
N ASN A 28 17.62 -7.71 -27.34
CA ASN A 28 18.91 -7.49 -27.98
C ASN A 28 20.01 -7.03 -27.03
N ILE A 29 19.78 -7.01 -25.72
CA ILE A 29 20.77 -6.62 -24.72
C ILE A 29 21.45 -7.89 -24.17
N PRO A 30 22.73 -8.13 -24.47
CA PRO A 30 23.50 -9.21 -23.86
C PRO A 30 24.18 -8.69 -22.59
N SER A 31 23.62 -9.00 -21.42
CA SER A 31 24.30 -8.67 -20.16
C SER A 31 23.94 -9.63 -19.02
N LYS A 32 24.89 -9.86 -18.11
CA LYS A 32 24.66 -10.55 -16.83
C LYS A 32 23.61 -9.82 -15.99
N GLU A 33 23.57 -8.49 -16.09
CA GLU A 33 22.60 -7.63 -15.44
C GLU A 33 21.17 -7.88 -15.92
N LYS A 34 20.98 -8.21 -17.20
CA LYS A 34 19.66 -8.61 -17.73
C LYS A 34 19.16 -9.89 -17.08
N VAL A 35 20.04 -10.86 -16.80
CA VAL A 35 19.65 -12.11 -16.12
C VAL A 35 19.19 -11.83 -14.70
N LEU A 36 19.94 -11.00 -13.95
CA LEU A 36 19.56 -10.57 -12.61
C LEU A 36 18.20 -9.85 -12.64
N PHE A 37 18.05 -8.85 -13.50
CA PHE A 37 16.81 -8.11 -13.67
C PHE A 37 15.61 -9.03 -13.99
N LEU A 38 15.77 -9.99 -14.91
CA LEU A 38 14.68 -10.91 -15.27
C LEU A 38 14.32 -11.84 -14.10
N SER A 39 15.28 -12.21 -13.26
CA SER A 39 15.02 -13.00 -12.05
C SER A 39 14.17 -12.20 -11.05
N GLU A 40 14.57 -10.96 -10.76
CA GLU A 40 13.86 -10.05 -9.85
C GLU A 40 12.45 -9.72 -10.38
N LEU A 41 12.34 -9.44 -11.69
CA LEU A 41 11.06 -9.24 -12.34
C LEU A 41 10.17 -10.47 -12.20
N LYS A 42 10.69 -11.68 -12.46
CA LYS A 42 9.92 -12.92 -12.34
C LYS A 42 9.42 -13.14 -10.91
N SER A 43 10.25 -12.88 -9.91
CA SER A 43 9.85 -12.93 -8.50
C SER A 43 8.66 -12.00 -8.25
N ARG A 44 8.76 -10.74 -8.71
CA ARG A 44 7.68 -9.77 -8.51
C ARG A 44 6.40 -10.12 -9.25
N LEU A 45 6.49 -10.67 -10.46
CA LEU A 45 5.32 -11.15 -11.20
C LEU A 45 4.63 -12.32 -10.49
N SER A 46 5.42 -13.22 -9.87
CA SER A 46 4.90 -14.33 -9.07
C SER A 46 4.07 -13.84 -7.88
N ASP A 47 4.46 -12.75 -7.22
CA ASP A 47 3.66 -12.15 -6.14
C ASP A 47 2.25 -11.78 -6.64
N PHE A 48 2.16 -11.06 -7.78
CA PHE A 48 0.87 -10.68 -8.37
C PHE A 48 0.04 -11.90 -8.78
N GLU A 49 0.67 -12.89 -9.40
CA GLU A 49 -0.04 -14.10 -9.82
C GLU A 49 -0.58 -14.91 -8.64
N THR A 50 0.22 -15.04 -7.58
CA THR A 50 -0.16 -15.77 -6.37
C THR A 50 -1.41 -15.16 -5.73
N GLU A 51 -1.46 -13.83 -5.57
CA GLU A 51 -2.63 -13.16 -4.99
C GLU A 51 -3.85 -13.16 -5.91
N LEU A 52 -3.66 -13.01 -7.23
CA LEU A 52 -4.77 -13.09 -8.19
C LEU A 52 -5.41 -14.49 -8.20
N LEU A 53 -4.60 -15.54 -8.03
CA LEU A 53 -5.07 -16.93 -8.00
C LEU A 53 -5.57 -17.36 -6.62
N SER A 54 -5.19 -16.68 -5.55
CA SER A 54 -5.58 -17.01 -4.17
C SER A 54 -7.10 -17.04 -4.00
N GLU A 55 -7.62 -18.09 -3.37
CA GLU A 55 -9.04 -18.19 -2.98
C GLU A 55 -9.37 -17.34 -1.76
N GLN A 56 -8.35 -16.90 -1.01
CA GLN A 56 -8.52 -16.07 0.18
C GLN A 56 -8.91 -14.63 -0.18
N PHE A 57 -8.60 -14.19 -1.39
CA PHE A 57 -8.85 -12.82 -1.85
C PHE A 57 -10.25 -12.71 -2.45
N THR A 58 -10.99 -11.72 -2.00
CA THR A 58 -12.28 -11.32 -2.56
C THR A 58 -12.11 -10.77 -3.98
N ILE A 59 -13.21 -10.72 -4.75
CA ILE A 59 -13.21 -10.15 -6.11
C ILE A 59 -12.68 -8.71 -6.11
N TYR A 60 -13.05 -7.93 -5.08
CA TYR A 60 -12.61 -6.55 -4.92
C TYR A 60 -11.10 -6.43 -4.66
N GLU A 61 -10.54 -7.28 -3.79
CA GLU A 61 -9.10 -7.31 -3.56
C GLU A 61 -8.33 -7.72 -4.81
N LYS A 62 -8.83 -8.72 -5.55
CA LYS A 62 -8.24 -9.13 -6.84
C LYS A 62 -8.26 -8.01 -7.87
N GLU A 63 -9.31 -7.19 -7.89
CA GLU A 63 -9.36 -5.99 -8.75
C GLU A 63 -8.25 -5.00 -8.37
N HIS A 64 -8.03 -4.75 -7.08
CA HIS A 64 -6.94 -3.89 -6.62
C HIS A 64 -5.55 -4.45 -6.94
N VAL A 65 -5.34 -5.76 -6.76
CA VAL A 65 -4.11 -6.45 -7.17
C VAL A 65 -3.89 -6.25 -8.66
N LEU A 66 -4.93 -6.41 -9.49
CA LEU A 66 -4.83 -6.23 -10.94
C LEU A 66 -4.54 -4.77 -11.34
N ILE A 67 -5.16 -3.79 -10.67
CA ILE A 67 -4.87 -2.37 -10.87
C ILE A 67 -3.40 -2.08 -10.53
N GLN A 68 -2.92 -2.56 -9.39
CA GLN A 68 -1.53 -2.39 -8.96
C GLN A 68 -0.56 -3.07 -9.92
N TYR A 69 -0.90 -4.26 -10.42
CA TYR A 69 -0.12 -4.99 -11.42
C TYR A 69 -0.01 -4.20 -12.73
N ASN A 70 -1.12 -3.64 -13.23
CA ASN A 70 -1.10 -2.77 -14.40
C ASN A 70 -0.27 -1.51 -14.20
N ARG A 71 -0.34 -0.90 -13.00
CA ARG A 71 0.49 0.27 -12.67
C ARG A 71 1.97 -0.09 -12.65
N PHE A 72 2.33 -1.24 -12.09
CA PHE A 72 3.68 -1.78 -12.11
C PHE A 72 4.15 -1.96 -13.55
N ALA A 73 3.37 -2.67 -14.38
CA ALA A 73 3.71 -2.94 -15.78
C ALA A 73 3.87 -1.65 -16.62
N LYS A 74 2.99 -0.66 -16.42
CA LYS A 74 3.09 0.66 -17.08
C LYS A 74 4.36 1.40 -16.67
N THR A 75 4.66 1.41 -15.37
CA THR A 75 5.85 2.07 -14.81
C THR A 75 7.12 1.40 -15.35
N LEU A 76 7.17 0.07 -15.35
CA LEU A 76 8.28 -0.70 -15.91
C LEU A 76 8.50 -0.38 -17.38
N LEU A 77 7.44 -0.43 -18.20
CA LEU A 77 7.52 -0.12 -19.62
C LEU A 77 8.00 1.32 -19.86
N HIS A 78 7.57 2.26 -19.02
CA HIS A 78 8.01 3.65 -19.11
C HIS A 78 9.50 3.80 -18.75
N CYS A 79 9.98 3.14 -17.69
CA CYS A 79 11.40 3.14 -17.31
C CYS A 79 12.31 2.57 -18.40
N LEU A 80 11.81 1.59 -19.17
CA LEU A 80 12.54 1.04 -20.32
C LEU A 80 12.53 1.99 -21.53
N LYS A 81 11.40 2.63 -21.83
CA LYS A 81 11.28 3.52 -22.99
C LYS A 81 11.93 4.89 -22.77
N SER A 82 11.89 5.38 -21.55
CA SER A 82 12.34 6.72 -21.17
C SER A 82 13.19 6.66 -19.88
N PRO A 83 14.40 6.07 -19.92
CA PRO A 83 15.21 5.82 -18.72
C PRO A 83 15.53 7.06 -17.87
N GLU A 84 15.66 8.22 -18.52
CA GLU A 84 15.91 9.52 -17.87
C GLU A 84 14.79 9.92 -16.88
N ASN A 85 13.56 9.47 -17.14
CA ASN A 85 12.38 9.82 -16.36
C ASN A 85 12.05 8.79 -15.26
N THR A 86 12.93 7.83 -15.02
CA THR A 86 12.68 6.73 -14.08
C THR A 86 12.43 7.24 -12.66
N SER A 87 13.21 8.19 -12.15
CA SER A 87 12.99 8.74 -10.79
C SER A 87 11.58 9.32 -10.60
N ALA A 88 11.11 10.11 -11.57
CA ALA A 88 9.76 10.67 -11.52
C ALA A 88 8.68 9.58 -11.61
N SER A 89 8.93 8.54 -12.42
CA SER A 89 8.01 7.41 -12.59
C SER A 89 7.87 6.60 -11.29
N ILE A 90 8.97 6.39 -10.57
CA ILE A 90 8.99 5.68 -9.28
C ILE A 90 8.22 6.47 -8.22
N ILE A 91 8.46 7.79 -8.12
CA ILE A 91 7.74 8.66 -7.18
C ILE A 91 6.24 8.60 -7.47
N TYR A 92 5.83 8.71 -8.74
CA TYR A 92 4.42 8.62 -9.12
C TYR A 92 3.81 7.24 -8.80
N TYR A 93 4.57 6.17 -8.99
CA TYR A 93 4.13 4.82 -8.67
C TYR A 93 3.89 4.62 -7.17
N HIS A 94 4.81 5.07 -6.30
CA HIS A 94 4.67 4.89 -4.85
C HIS A 94 3.70 5.87 -4.19
N ARG A 95 3.55 7.09 -4.70
CA ARG A 95 2.76 8.14 -4.05
C ARG A 95 1.25 7.98 -4.21
N PHE A 96 0.78 7.46 -5.34
CA PHE A 96 -0.65 7.42 -5.64
C PHE A 96 -1.25 6.04 -5.40
N LYS A 97 -2.08 5.85 -4.36
CA LYS A 97 -2.90 4.63 -4.17
C LYS A 97 -2.13 3.30 -4.34
N TYR A 98 -1.01 3.15 -3.65
CA TYR A 98 -0.24 1.91 -3.65
C TYR A 98 -1.02 0.81 -2.94
N TYR A 99 -1.32 -0.28 -3.65
CA TYR A 99 -1.92 -1.46 -3.03
C TYR A 99 -0.83 -2.48 -2.66
N PRO A 100 -0.79 -2.98 -1.42
CA PRO A 100 0.21 -3.96 -0.99
C PRO A 100 -0.05 -5.31 -1.67
N VAL A 101 0.99 -5.87 -2.30
CA VAL A 101 0.95 -7.20 -2.94
C VAL A 101 2.24 -7.94 -2.58
N GLY A 102 2.15 -9.19 -2.14
CA GLY A 102 3.27 -10.03 -1.75
C GLY A 102 3.94 -9.53 -0.47
N ILE A 103 3.17 -9.00 0.48
CA ILE A 103 3.68 -8.43 1.73
C ILE A 103 3.23 -9.30 2.90
N GLU A 104 4.21 -9.92 3.56
CA GLU A 104 3.99 -10.74 4.75
C GLU A 104 4.23 -9.96 6.05
N ASP A 105 5.00 -8.86 5.98
CA ASP A 105 5.32 -8.03 7.14
C ASP A 105 4.17 -7.08 7.47
N THR A 106 3.83 -6.98 8.75
CA THR A 106 2.88 -6.00 9.26
C THR A 106 3.61 -4.84 9.95
N MET A 107 3.08 -3.62 9.76
CA MET A 107 3.56 -2.44 10.46
C MET A 107 3.19 -2.57 11.93
N LYS A 108 4.18 -2.78 12.79
CA LYS A 108 3.94 -2.85 14.22
C LYS A 108 3.37 -1.52 14.72
N PRO A 109 2.27 -1.53 15.48
CA PRO A 109 1.74 -0.31 16.06
C PRO A 109 2.79 0.35 16.96
N ASN A 110 2.84 1.68 16.95
CA ASN A 110 3.76 2.42 17.81
C ASN A 110 3.42 2.09 19.28
N PRO A 111 4.36 1.56 20.08
CA PRO A 111 4.09 1.10 21.43
C PRO A 111 3.58 2.22 22.34
N LEU A 112 3.98 3.47 22.09
CA LEU A 112 3.48 4.63 22.83
C LEU A 112 2.00 4.90 22.52
N LEU A 113 1.63 4.85 21.23
CA LEU A 113 0.24 5.05 20.81
C LEU A 113 -0.65 3.90 21.30
N GLN A 114 -0.18 2.66 21.20
CA GLN A 114 -0.90 1.49 21.71
C GLN A 114 -1.13 1.57 23.23
N ASN A 115 -0.09 1.90 24.01
CA ASN A 115 -0.23 2.08 25.45
C ASN A 115 -1.16 3.23 25.81
N SER A 116 -1.12 4.32 25.05
CA SER A 116 -2.04 5.46 25.25
C SER A 116 -3.49 5.08 24.95
N ALA A 117 -3.74 4.31 23.88
CA ALA A 117 -5.08 3.84 23.52
C ALA A 117 -5.64 2.87 24.57
N ILE A 118 -4.83 1.94 25.07
CA ILE A 118 -5.22 1.00 26.14
C ILE A 118 -5.58 1.77 27.42
N THR A 119 -4.74 2.75 27.80
CA THR A 119 -4.97 3.55 29.00
C THR A 119 -6.24 4.40 28.87
N THR A 120 -6.41 5.04 27.72
CA THR A 120 -7.59 5.87 27.41
C THR A 120 -8.86 5.02 27.40
N MET A 121 -8.81 3.82 26.84
CA MET A 121 -9.89 2.84 26.91
C MET A 121 -10.23 2.51 28.37
N GLY A 122 -9.22 2.23 29.20
CA GLY A 122 -9.41 1.95 30.64
C GLY A 122 -10.11 3.09 31.39
N ILE A 123 -9.69 4.33 31.16
CA ILE A 123 -10.33 5.53 31.73
C ILE A 123 -11.78 5.64 31.22
N GLY A 124 -12.00 5.43 29.92
CA GLY A 124 -13.32 5.46 29.31
C GLY A 124 -14.28 4.42 29.90
N VAL A 125 -13.83 3.19 30.11
CA VAL A 125 -14.64 2.13 30.75
C VAL A 125 -14.97 2.49 32.20
N ALA A 126 -14.01 3.04 32.95
CA ALA A 126 -14.23 3.47 34.33
C ALA A 126 -15.28 4.60 34.41
N LEU A 127 -15.20 5.59 33.53
CA LEU A 127 -16.20 6.67 33.42
C LEU A 127 -17.58 6.13 33.02
N LEU A 128 -17.63 5.17 32.10
CA LEU A 128 -18.88 4.50 31.71
C LEU A 128 -19.52 3.79 32.91
N ALA A 129 -18.73 3.07 33.72
CA ALA A 129 -19.23 2.42 34.92
C ALA A 129 -19.71 3.44 35.99
N ALA A 130 -18.98 4.54 36.16
CA ALA A 130 -19.32 5.62 37.08
C ALA A 130 -20.58 6.40 36.67
N THR A 131 -20.98 6.31 35.40
CA THR A 131 -22.17 6.97 34.86
C THR A 131 -23.45 6.47 35.55
N ILE A 132 -23.54 5.18 35.89
CA ILE A 132 -24.73 4.57 36.51
C ILE A 132 -25.07 5.22 37.87
N PRO A 133 -24.17 5.23 38.87
CA PRO A 133 -24.45 5.93 40.12
C PRO A 133 -24.58 7.44 39.91
N ALA A 134 -23.81 8.04 39.00
CA ALA A 134 -23.89 9.48 38.73
C ALA A 134 -25.30 9.91 38.26
N PHE A 135 -25.97 9.13 37.40
CA PHE A 135 -27.34 9.42 36.97
C PHE A 135 -28.36 9.36 38.12
N ILE A 136 -28.15 8.48 39.10
CA ILE A 136 -29.05 8.34 40.26
C ILE A 136 -28.99 9.59 41.15
N PHE A 137 -27.79 10.15 41.35
CA PHE A 137 -27.62 11.33 42.20
C PHE A 137 -27.83 12.66 41.45
N ASN A 138 -27.36 12.75 40.21
CA ASN A 138 -27.48 13.95 39.38
C ASN A 138 -27.42 13.60 37.88
N PRO A 139 -28.57 13.65 37.18
CA PRO A 139 -28.66 13.34 35.76
C PRO A 139 -27.72 14.17 34.86
N ALA A 140 -27.45 15.43 35.21
CA ALA A 140 -26.55 16.28 34.44
C ALA A 140 -25.09 15.80 34.54
N ILE A 141 -24.65 15.38 35.73
CA ILE A 141 -23.30 14.82 35.95
C ILE A 141 -23.19 13.47 35.25
N GLY A 142 -24.23 12.64 35.33
CA GLY A 142 -24.31 11.37 34.60
C GLY A 142 -24.13 11.56 33.09
N ALA A 143 -24.82 12.54 32.49
CA ALA A 143 -24.70 12.85 31.07
C ALA A 143 -23.29 13.32 30.68
N ILE A 144 -22.62 14.12 31.52
CA ILE A 144 -21.23 14.55 31.30
C ILE A 144 -20.28 13.35 31.30
N PHE A 145 -20.38 12.47 32.29
CA PHE A 145 -19.52 11.27 32.38
C PHE A 145 -19.75 10.32 31.21
N LEU A 146 -21.02 10.13 30.80
CA LEU A 146 -21.35 9.33 29.64
C LEU A 146 -20.72 9.90 28.37
N SER A 147 -20.85 11.21 28.15
CA SER A 147 -20.27 11.89 26.99
C SER A 147 -18.76 11.71 26.96
N MET A 148 -18.08 11.96 28.08
CA MET A 148 -16.62 11.78 28.17
C MET A 148 -16.21 10.32 27.93
N ALA A 149 -16.95 9.36 28.50
CA ALA A 149 -16.69 7.94 28.29
C ALA A 149 -16.76 7.57 26.81
N ILE A 150 -17.80 8.00 26.08
CA ILE A 150 -17.96 7.74 24.65
C ILE A 150 -16.82 8.38 23.85
N THR A 151 -16.47 9.63 24.12
CA THR A 151 -15.40 10.36 23.42
C THR A 151 -14.03 9.69 23.60
N LEU A 152 -13.76 9.07 24.74
CA LEU A 152 -12.50 8.36 24.99
C LEU A 152 -12.54 6.91 24.43
N LEU A 153 -13.66 6.21 24.59
CA LEU A 153 -13.80 4.82 24.17
C LEU A 153 -13.80 4.67 22.66
N PHE A 154 -14.54 5.52 21.94
CA PHE A 154 -14.74 5.35 20.50
C PHE A 154 -13.42 5.35 19.71
N PRO A 155 -12.55 6.39 19.78
CA PRO A 155 -11.28 6.39 19.05
C PRO A 155 -10.31 5.32 19.55
N SER A 156 -10.32 4.99 20.85
CA SER A 156 -9.43 3.98 21.42
C SER A 156 -9.78 2.57 20.95
N CYS A 157 -11.07 2.21 20.99
CA CYS A 157 -11.55 0.94 20.47
C CYS A 157 -11.32 0.86 18.96
N PHE A 158 -11.59 1.93 18.22
CA PHE A 158 -11.34 1.98 16.78
C PHE A 158 -9.86 1.70 16.47
N TYR A 159 -8.94 2.37 17.17
CA TYR A 159 -7.50 2.16 17.00
C TYR A 159 -7.08 0.72 17.34
N LEU A 160 -7.56 0.17 18.44
CA LEU A 160 -7.19 -1.18 18.91
C LEU A 160 -7.83 -2.32 18.11
N MET A 161 -8.96 -2.06 17.45
CA MET A 161 -9.64 -3.03 16.57
C MET A 161 -9.19 -2.93 15.11
N THR A 162 -8.48 -1.86 14.74
CA THR A 162 -7.93 -1.74 13.39
C THR A 162 -6.81 -2.77 13.23
N PRO A 163 -6.91 -3.71 12.28
CA PRO A 163 -5.88 -4.70 12.05
C PRO A 163 -4.57 -4.01 11.65
N GLU A 164 -3.44 -4.65 11.94
CA GLU A 164 -2.13 -4.13 11.55
C GLU A 164 -2.06 -3.95 10.03
N SER A 165 -1.64 -2.77 9.58
CA SER A 165 -1.50 -2.48 8.15
C SER A 165 -0.25 -3.15 7.59
N PRO A 166 -0.25 -3.66 6.34
CA PRO A 166 0.96 -4.21 5.72
C PRO A 166 2.12 -3.20 5.68
N ASP A 167 3.34 -3.62 6.01
CA ASP A 167 4.53 -2.79 5.87
C ASP A 167 5.02 -2.80 4.41
N THR A 168 4.71 -1.70 3.71
CA THR A 168 5.06 -1.53 2.29
C THR A 168 6.50 -1.11 2.03
N THR A 169 7.28 -0.82 3.08
CA THR A 169 8.60 -0.19 2.94
C THR A 169 9.57 -1.06 2.16
N ARG A 170 9.70 -2.33 2.56
CA ARG A 170 10.59 -3.30 1.90
C ARG A 170 10.18 -3.53 0.45
N LYS A 171 8.88 -3.72 0.20
CA LYS A 171 8.36 -4.02 -1.13
C LYS A 171 8.54 -2.84 -2.12
N LYS A 172 8.32 -1.61 -1.67
CA LYS A 172 8.59 -0.41 -2.47
C LYS A 172 10.07 -0.26 -2.81
N ALA A 173 10.97 -0.64 -1.90
CA ALA A 173 12.41 -0.63 -2.17
C ALA A 173 12.82 -1.69 -3.22
N GLU A 174 12.26 -2.89 -3.13
CA GLU A 174 12.43 -3.95 -4.14
C GLU A 174 11.97 -3.45 -5.53
N GLU A 175 10.76 -2.91 -5.63
CA GLU A 175 10.18 -2.40 -6.88
C GLU A 175 10.98 -1.21 -7.45
N LYS A 176 11.40 -0.27 -6.60
CA LYS A 176 12.31 0.81 -6.98
C LYS A 176 13.56 0.25 -7.65
N THR A 177 14.17 -0.76 -7.05
CA THR A 177 15.40 -1.38 -7.56
C THR A 177 15.14 -2.03 -8.92
N ILE A 178 14.01 -2.73 -9.11
CA ILE A 178 13.59 -3.30 -10.39
C ILE A 178 13.47 -2.21 -11.47
N PHE A 179 12.83 -1.08 -11.16
CA PHE A 179 12.68 0.02 -12.11
C PHE A 179 14.01 0.69 -12.47
N GLN A 180 14.89 0.89 -11.49
CA GLN A 180 16.24 1.44 -11.71
C GLN A 180 17.11 0.49 -12.53
N MET A 181 17.05 -0.81 -12.26
CA MET A 181 17.73 -1.84 -13.07
C MET A 181 17.23 -1.81 -14.52
N ALA A 182 15.92 -1.76 -14.74
CA ALA A 182 15.33 -1.68 -16.07
C ALA A 182 15.88 -0.47 -16.86
N ALA A 183 15.95 0.69 -16.21
CA ALA A 183 16.47 1.91 -16.82
C ALA A 183 17.97 1.82 -17.15
N ARG A 184 18.78 1.26 -16.24
CA ARG A 184 20.24 1.07 -16.46
C ARG A 184 20.54 0.11 -17.59
N LEU A 185 19.72 -0.93 -17.78
CA LEU A 185 19.87 -1.82 -18.94
C LEU A 185 19.75 -1.06 -20.27
N MET A 186 18.90 -0.04 -20.33
CA MET A 186 18.67 0.77 -21.53
C MET A 186 19.67 1.93 -21.66
N LYS A 187 20.10 2.50 -20.53
CA LYS A 187 21.10 3.57 -20.45
C LYS A 187 22.04 3.34 -19.26
N PRO A 188 23.19 2.66 -19.45
CA PRO A 188 24.08 2.27 -18.35
C PRO A 188 24.66 3.43 -17.54
N ASP A 189 24.87 4.58 -18.17
CA ASP A 189 25.47 5.77 -17.54
C ASP A 189 24.51 6.52 -16.60
N LEU A 190 23.28 6.01 -16.39
CA LEU A 190 22.29 6.67 -15.55
C LEU A 190 22.63 6.53 -14.07
N ILE A 191 22.81 7.66 -13.40
CA ILE A 191 23.03 7.77 -11.96
C ILE A 191 21.73 8.17 -11.29
N PHE A 192 21.33 7.40 -10.27
CA PHE A 192 20.17 7.71 -9.43
C PHE A 192 20.67 8.27 -8.10
N ASN A 193 20.22 9.47 -7.75
CA ASN A 193 20.48 10.05 -6.44
C ASN A 193 19.38 9.61 -5.48
N ASP A 194 19.69 8.67 -4.58
CA ASP A 194 18.75 8.15 -3.57
C ASP A 194 18.48 9.12 -2.40
N VAL A 195 19.00 10.36 -2.48
CA VAL A 195 19.07 11.34 -1.38
C VAL A 195 17.70 11.90 -0.97
N TYR A 196 16.64 11.69 -1.77
CA TYR A 196 15.30 12.21 -1.46
C TYR A 196 14.28 11.17 -0.99
N ASP A 197 14.68 9.90 -0.84
CA ASP A 197 13.78 8.84 -0.37
C ASP A 197 13.93 8.60 1.13
N ILE A 198 13.53 9.58 1.93
CA ILE A 198 13.05 9.24 3.27
C ILE A 198 11.75 8.48 3.01
N PRO A 199 11.59 7.23 3.50
CA PRO A 199 10.31 6.56 3.40
C PRO A 199 9.34 7.42 4.21
N GLU A 200 8.52 8.22 3.53
CA GLU A 200 7.30 8.73 4.12
C GLU A 200 6.54 7.48 4.51
N SER A 201 6.65 7.13 5.79
CA SER A 201 5.71 6.31 6.52
C SER A 201 4.35 6.69 5.97
N SER A 202 3.74 5.75 5.25
CA SER A 202 2.42 5.94 4.66
C SER A 202 1.54 6.50 5.77
N SER A 203 1.20 7.78 5.64
CA SER A 203 0.28 8.42 6.57
C SER A 203 -0.95 7.54 6.63
N PRO A 204 -1.49 7.25 7.83
CA PRO A 204 -2.80 6.66 7.92
C PRO A 204 -3.72 7.55 7.11
N ILE A 205 -4.51 6.96 6.22
CA ILE A 205 -5.66 7.64 5.64
C ILE A 205 -6.55 7.97 6.84
N TYR A 206 -6.36 9.15 7.43
CA TYR A 206 -7.33 9.71 8.34
C TYR A 206 -8.56 10.03 7.51
N ALA A 207 -9.63 9.30 7.82
CA ALA A 207 -10.97 9.61 7.37
C ALA A 207 -11.28 11.08 7.74
N THR A 208 -11.65 11.86 6.73
CA THR A 208 -12.49 13.06 6.90
C THR A 208 -13.88 12.66 7.35
#